data_AF-A0A8J3K4E0-F1
#
_entry.id   AF-A0A8J3K4E0-F1
#
_cell.length_a   1.000
_cell.length_b   1.000
_cell.length_c   1.000
_cell.angle_alpha   90.00
_cell.angle_beta   90.00
_cell.angle_gamma   90.00
#
_symmetry.space_group_name_H-M   'P 1'
#
loop_
_entity.id
_entity.type
_entity.pdbx_description
1 polymer ?
#
loop_
_entity_poly.entity_id
_entity_poly.type
_entity_poly.pdbx_seq_one_letter_code
_entity_poly.pdbx_strand_id
1 'polypeptide(L)'
;MGRALTAGQFEVYARRKITVALDILDGHHADLFGLCACGRPQPCSVAATCQATIDHYRAKLALVGATQPLRLVVSQSSSAAYRPGVALPAIGT
;
A
#
# COMPACT_ATOMS: atom_id res chain seq x y z
N MET A 1 9.20 -21.47 18.26
CA MET A 1 10.07 -20.74 17.29
C MET A 1 9.21 -20.27 16.12
N GLY A 2 9.01 -18.98 15.93
CA GLY A 2 8.23 -18.43 14.80
C GLY A 2 9.14 -18.05 13.64
N ARG A 3 8.78 -18.42 12.40
CA ARG A 3 9.49 -18.00 11.20
C ARG A 3 9.16 -16.55 10.86
N ALA A 4 10.18 -15.72 10.57
CA ALA A 4 9.97 -14.37 10.07
C ALA A 4 9.30 -14.39 8.69
N LEU A 5 8.31 -13.52 8.49
CA LEU A 5 7.64 -13.34 7.21
C LEU A 5 8.55 -12.54 6.27
N THR A 6 8.56 -12.89 4.98
CA THR A 6 9.12 -11.99 3.95
C THR A 6 8.26 -10.73 3.83
N ALA A 7 8.79 -9.67 3.20
CA ALA A 7 8.03 -8.44 2.96
C ALA A 7 6.72 -8.72 2.22
N GLY A 8 6.74 -9.52 1.15
CA GLY A 8 5.53 -9.90 0.40
C GLY A 8 4.54 -10.74 1.23
N GLN A 9 5.03 -11.67 2.05
CA GLN A 9 4.17 -12.45 2.97
C GLN A 9 3.52 -11.53 4.02
N PHE A 10 4.29 -10.57 4.54
CA PHE A 10 3.79 -9.58 5.49
C PHE A 10 2.74 -8.67 4.84
N GLU A 11 2.96 -8.18 3.62
CA GLU A 11 2.01 -7.31 2.92
C GLU A 11 0.64 -7.99 2.71
N VAL A 12 0.64 -9.24 2.23
CA VAL A 12 -0.60 -10.02 2.06
C VAL A 12 -1.31 -10.21 3.41
N TYR A 13 -0.56 -10.57 4.45
CA TYR A 13 -1.10 -10.74 5.79
C TYR A 13 -1.68 -9.45 6.36
N ALA A 14 -0.96 -8.33 6.26
CA ALA A 14 -1.37 -7.02 6.77
C ALA A 14 -2.64 -6.53 6.06
N ARG A 15 -2.70 -6.65 4.72
CA ARG A 15 -3.90 -6.32 3.94
C ARG A 15 -5.11 -7.14 4.39
N ARG A 16 -4.94 -8.46 4.57
CA ARG A 16 -6.01 -9.32 5.07
C ARG A 16 -6.50 -8.92 6.47
N LYS A 17 -5.58 -8.53 7.36
CA LYS A 17 -5.95 -8.05 8.71
C LYS A 17 -6.70 -6.72 8.67
N ILE A 18 -6.31 -5.80 7.79
CA ILE A 18 -7.04 -4.54 7.58
C ILE A 18 -8.44 -4.82 7.04
N THR A 19 -8.59 -5.67 6.02
CA THR A 19 -9.91 -6.03 5.46
C THR A 19 -10.82 -6.61 6.53
N VAL A 20 -10.36 -7.61 7.28
CA VAL A 20 -11.16 -8.21 8.36
C VAL A 20 -11.54 -7.18 9.43
N ALA A 21 -10.62 -6.28 9.81
CA ALA A 21 -10.92 -5.25 10.80
C ALA A 21 -11.94 -4.22 10.28
N LEU A 22 -11.90 -3.87 8.99
CA LEU A 22 -12.89 -3.00 8.35
C LEU A 22 -14.26 -3.68 8.28
N ASP A 23 -14.32 -4.94 7.88
CA ASP A 23 -15.57 -5.72 7.80
C ASP A 23 -16.24 -5.80 9.18
N ILE A 24 -15.46 -5.98 10.24
CA ILE A 24 -15.98 -5.94 11.62
C ILE A 24 -16.46 -4.52 11.95
N LEU A 25 -15.66 -3.49 11.65
CA LEU A 25 -15.96 -2.12 12.02
C LEU A 25 -17.25 -1.59 11.36
N ASP A 26 -17.59 -2.05 10.15
CA ASP A 26 -18.80 -1.65 9.43
C ASP A 26 -20.09 -1.94 10.22
N GLY A 27 -20.09 -3.02 11.01
CA GLY A 27 -21.20 -3.37 11.91
C GLY A 27 -21.27 -2.55 13.19
N HIS A 28 -20.31 -1.66 13.46
CA HIS A 28 -20.20 -0.93 14.72
C HIS A 28 -20.61 0.53 14.59
N HIS A 29 -21.82 0.84 15.05
CA HIS A 29 -22.34 2.20 15.16
C HIS A 29 -22.97 2.44 16.53
N ALA A 30 -23.17 3.72 16.86
CA ALA A 30 -23.89 4.13 18.07
C ALA A 30 -25.39 3.84 17.94
N ASP A 31 -25.96 3.25 18.97
CA ASP A 31 -27.40 3.06 19.15
C ASP A 31 -27.94 4.09 20.16
N LEU A 32 -29.26 4.28 20.16
CA LEU A 32 -29.99 5.30 20.93
C LEU A 32 -29.84 5.15 22.46
N PHE A 33 -29.42 3.98 22.95
CA PHE A 33 -29.29 3.68 24.38
C PHE A 33 -27.87 3.86 24.94
N GLY A 34 -26.98 4.54 24.21
CA GLY A 34 -25.56 4.66 24.60
C GLY A 34 -24.78 3.35 24.46
N LEU A 35 -25.35 2.39 23.73
CA LEU A 35 -24.72 1.13 23.37
C LEU A 35 -24.21 1.19 21.93
N CYS A 36 -23.30 0.29 21.61
CA CYS A 36 -22.95 -0.06 20.24
C CYS A 36 -23.92 -1.12 19.74
N ALA A 37 -24.11 -1.19 18.41
CA ALA A 37 -24.85 -2.29 17.77
C ALA A 37 -24.40 -3.70 18.19
N CYS A 38 -23.16 -3.87 18.64
CA CYS A 38 -22.66 -5.14 19.19
C CYS A 38 -23.05 -5.39 20.68
N GLY A 39 -23.91 -4.56 21.27
CA GLY A 39 -24.39 -4.64 22.66
C GLY A 39 -23.44 -4.10 23.75
N ARG A 40 -22.26 -3.59 23.38
CA ARG A 40 -21.28 -3.04 24.34
C ARG A 40 -21.52 -1.55 24.62
N PRO A 41 -21.15 -1.02 25.80
CA PRO A 41 -21.21 0.41 26.06
C PRO A 41 -20.36 1.24 25.09
N GLN A 42 -20.79 2.47 24.82
CA GLN A 42 -19.96 3.45 24.13
C GLN A 42 -18.97 4.13 25.11
N PRO A 43 -17.70 4.37 24.70
CA PRO A 43 -17.12 4.03 23.40
C PRO A 43 -16.86 2.52 23.26
N CYS A 44 -17.23 1.97 22.10
CA CYS A 44 -17.13 0.54 21.86
C CYS A 44 -15.67 0.05 21.79
N SER A 45 -15.25 -0.77 22.77
CA SER A 45 -13.88 -1.30 22.83
C SER A 45 -13.50 -2.19 21.63
N VAL A 46 -14.47 -2.86 21.00
CA VAL A 46 -14.25 -3.67 19.80
C VAL A 46 -13.96 -2.76 18.60
N ALA A 47 -14.78 -1.72 18.41
CA ALA A 47 -14.53 -0.73 17.36
C ALA A 47 -13.17 -0.07 17.53
N ALA A 48 -12.82 0.32 18.77
CA ALA A 48 -11.51 0.88 19.09
C ALA A 48 -10.35 -0.09 18.77
N THR A 49 -10.51 -1.38 19.08
CA THR A 49 -9.50 -2.41 18.78
C THR A 49 -9.35 -2.63 17.27
N CYS A 50 -10.45 -2.64 16.52
CA CYS A 50 -10.40 -2.75 15.06
C CYS A 50 -9.70 -1.53 14.44
N GLN A 51 -10.01 -0.32 14.91
CA GLN A 51 -9.35 0.90 14.45
C GLN A 51 -7.84 0.87 14.74
N ALA A 52 -7.45 0.51 15.98
CA ALA A 52 -6.04 0.36 16.34
C ALA A 52 -5.32 -0.69 15.47
N THR A 53 -6.00 -1.78 15.12
CA THR A 53 -5.47 -2.81 14.22
C THR A 53 -5.23 -2.27 12.81
N ILE A 54 -6.19 -1.52 12.28
CA ILE A 54 -6.08 -0.87 10.96
C ILE A 54 -4.88 0.08 10.95
N ASP A 55 -4.79 0.96 11.95
CA ASP A 55 -3.73 1.96 12.04
C ASP A 55 -2.35 1.31 12.16
N HIS A 56 -2.23 0.28 13.00
CA HIS A 56 -0.99 -0.48 13.16
C HIS A 56 -0.50 -1.11 11.85
N TYR A 57 -1.37 -1.82 11.12
CA TYR A 57 -0.96 -2.46 9.87
C TYR A 57 -0.75 -1.46 8.73
N ARG A 58 -1.50 -0.36 8.68
CA ARG A 58 -1.24 0.75 7.75
C ARG A 58 0.13 1.37 7.98
N ALA A 59 0.47 1.67 9.24
CA ALA A 59 1.79 2.19 9.61
C ALA A 59 2.91 1.22 9.20
N LYS A 60 2.74 -0.08 9.47
CA LYS A 60 3.74 -1.08 9.07
C LYS A 60 3.87 -1.25 7.56
N LEU A 61 2.77 -1.20 6.81
CA LEU A 61 2.82 -1.22 5.35
C LEU A 61 3.58 -0.01 4.79
N ALA A 62 3.36 1.18 5.37
CA ALA A 62 4.10 2.38 4.98
C ALA A 62 5.62 2.21 5.23
N LEU A 63 6.02 1.63 6.37
CA LEU A 63 7.42 1.36 6.66
C LEU A 63 8.04 0.34 5.70
N VAL A 64 7.32 -0.75 5.37
CA VAL A 64 7.79 -1.74 4.39
C VAL A 64 7.96 -1.10 3.02
N GLY A 65 6.99 -0.30 2.56
CA GLY A 65 7.08 0.42 1.30
C GLY A 65 8.25 1.40 1.25
N ALA A 66 8.49 2.14 2.35
CA ALA A 66 9.60 3.09 2.45
C ALA A 66 10.99 2.43 2.52
N THR A 67 11.06 1.16 2.93
CA THR A 67 12.32 0.41 3.10
C THR A 67 12.62 -0.56 1.97
N GLN A 68 11.77 -0.61 0.93
CA GLN A 68 12.07 -1.39 -0.27
C GLN A 68 13.23 -0.76 -1.05
N PRO A 69 14.25 -1.54 -1.43
CA PRO A 69 15.31 -1.04 -2.30
C PRO A 69 14.73 -0.57 -3.62
N LEU A 70 14.94 0.71 -3.94
CA LEU A 70 14.61 1.23 -5.26
C LEU A 70 15.46 0.49 -6.30
N ARG A 71 14.81 -0.14 -7.31
CA ARG A 71 15.56 -0.68 -8.44
C ARG A 71 16.20 0.49 -9.18
N LEU A 72 17.52 0.58 -9.13
CA LEU A 72 18.29 1.46 -10.01
C LEU A 72 18.06 0.99 -11.45
N VAL A 73 17.18 1.68 -12.16
CA VAL A 73 17.06 1.54 -13.61
C VAL A 73 18.30 2.22 -14.18
N VAL A 74 19.34 1.44 -14.48
CA VAL A 74 20.41 1.92 -15.35
C VAL A 74 19.75 2.16 -16.69
N SER A 75 19.47 3.42 -17.00
CA SER A 75 19.05 3.82 -18.34
C SER A 75 20.15 3.33 -19.27
N GLN A 76 19.87 2.30 -20.07
CA GLN A 76 20.76 1.98 -21.19
C GLN A 76 20.75 3.22 -22.06
N SER A 77 21.89 3.93 -22.09
CA SER A 77 22.15 4.95 -23.09
C SER A 77 21.87 4.30 -24.43
N SER A 78 20.74 4.66 -25.03
CA SER A 78 20.42 4.26 -26.38
C SER A 78 21.47 4.93 -27.25
N SER A 79 22.57 4.23 -27.55
CA SER A 79 23.48 4.65 -28.61
C SER A 79 22.72 4.45 -29.91
N ALA A 80 21.95 5.48 -30.29
CA ALA A 80 21.46 5.58 -31.65
C ALA A 80 22.68 5.45 -32.57
N ALA A 81 22.73 4.38 -33.35
CA ALA A 81 23.75 4.19 -34.35
C ALA A 81 23.73 5.41 -35.28
N TYR A 82 24.80 6.20 -35.25
CA TYR A 82 25.02 7.28 -36.19
C TYR A 82 24.93 6.72 -37.62
N ARG A 83 23.89 7.11 -38.35
CA ARG A 83 23.78 6.89 -39.80
C ARG A 83 24.22 8.17 -40.50
N PRO A 84 25.41 8.24 -41.10
CA PRO A 84 25.73 9.33 -42.01
C PRO A 84 24.97 9.07 -43.32
N GLY A 85 24.23 10.06 -43.79
CA GLY A 85 23.64 10.02 -45.12
C GLY A 85 22.23 10.58 -45.20
N VAL A 86 22.10 11.90 -45.07
CA VAL A 86 21.05 12.63 -45.78
C VAL A 86 21.75 13.73 -46.57
N ALA A 87 21.84 13.53 -47.88
CA ALA A 87 22.28 14.56 -48.80
C ALA A 87 21.19 15.64 -48.88
N LEU A 88 21.58 16.90 -48.63
CA LEU A 88 20.72 18.07 -48.85
C LEU A 88 20.51 18.27 -50.36
N PRO A 89 19.29 18.60 -50.82
CA PRO A 89 19.09 18.93 -52.23
C PRO A 89 19.74 20.28 -52.55
N ALA A 90 20.48 20.31 -53.65
CA ALA A 90 21.09 21.53 -54.18
C ALA A 90 19.98 22.50 -54.65
N ILE A 91 20.00 23.72 -54.11
CA ILE A 91 19.15 24.81 -54.58
C ILE A 91 19.93 25.50 -55.71
N GLY A 92 19.42 25.34 -56.94
CA GLY A 92 19.93 25.99 -58.14
C GLY A 92 19.66 27.50 -58.12
N THR A 93 20.56 28.22 -58.80
CA THR A 93 20.64 29.68 -59.04
C THR A 93 19.40 30.31 -59.63
#